data_AF-A0AA36ND67-F1
#
_entry.id   AF-A0AA36ND67-F1
#
_cell.length_a   1.000
_cell.length_b   1.000
_cell.length_c   1.000
_cell.angle_alpha   90.00
_cell.angle_beta   90.00
_cell.angle_gamma   90.00
#
_symmetry.space_group_name_H-M   'P 1'
#
loop_
_entity.id
_entity.type
_entity.pdbx_description
1 polymer ?
#
loop_
_entity_poly.entity_id
_entity_poly.type
_entity_poly.pdbx_seq_one_letter_code
_entity_poly.pdbx_strand_id
1 'polypeptide(L)'
;MGLEDLGLSESTASMIVWALRALLPVLLFLIWYATQPPEPKQCYARGQLLAVRQALLSAGLVPAPELASLRLDAVKAATRQDARPTRRPKAEPKEPKAEPREVKEPREVKEPREVKEPREVKELKEVKAERQPKEPKEQETKEQKELPQESESEEASELAPKDLESFLNFVAFKHKEHPQRVFLPRDSPPPPRACNVKASPEEEQQENLAAQRLLKGLKINDHGLDSSKVMQALTEKMKAAGMSLSKETYLSLIRLCVETRNLREAGRFLGEMESCGHKADEEMTDQVIALYAARSSAA
;
A
#
# COMPACT_ATOMS: atom_id res chain seq x y z
N MET A 1 -20.42 32.04 33.79
CA MET A 1 -19.18 32.29 34.53
C MET A 1 -18.31 33.12 33.62
N GLY A 2 -18.14 34.40 33.95
CA GLY A 2 -17.36 35.33 33.14
C GLY A 2 -15.88 35.11 33.37
N LEU A 3 -15.02 35.50 32.43
CA LEU A 3 -13.56 35.42 32.63
C LEU A 3 -13.08 36.26 33.83
N GLU A 4 -13.89 37.20 34.31
CA GLU A 4 -13.62 38.02 35.48
C GLU A 4 -13.58 37.19 36.78
N ASP A 5 -14.32 36.08 36.84
CA ASP A 5 -14.33 35.17 38.01
C ASP A 5 -12.99 34.43 38.18
N LEU A 6 -12.13 34.42 37.16
CA LEU A 6 -10.82 33.77 37.16
C LEU A 6 -9.68 34.71 37.59
N GLY A 7 -9.97 35.98 37.88
CA GLY A 7 -8.96 36.97 38.31
C GLY A 7 -7.91 37.29 37.23
N LEU A 8 -8.20 37.00 35.96
CA LEU A 8 -7.31 37.29 34.84
C LEU A 8 -7.48 38.76 34.42
N SER A 9 -6.39 39.53 34.49
CA SER A 9 -6.40 40.91 33.99
C SER A 9 -6.72 40.94 32.49
N GLU A 10 -7.37 42.00 32.02
CA GLU A 10 -7.73 42.21 30.61
C GLU A 10 -6.49 42.14 29.70
N SER A 11 -5.35 42.63 30.19
CA SER A 11 -4.05 42.52 29.53
C SER A 11 -3.58 41.07 29.40
N THR A 12 -3.79 40.25 30.43
CA THR A 12 -3.43 38.83 30.40
C THR A 12 -4.32 38.08 29.41
N ALA A 13 -5.61 38.38 29.37
CA ALA A 13 -6.55 37.79 28.42
C ALA A 13 -6.15 38.09 26.97
N SER A 14 -5.80 39.34 26.65
CA SER A 14 -5.33 39.73 25.31
C SER A 14 -4.06 38.98 24.91
N MET A 15 -3.08 38.87 25.81
CA MET A 15 -1.83 38.12 25.57
C MET A 15 -2.10 36.64 25.31
N ILE A 16 -3.03 36.03 26.05
CA ILE A 16 -3.42 34.62 25.83
C ILE A 16 -4.01 34.45 24.44
N VAL A 17 -4.92 35.33 24.00
CA VAL A 17 -5.53 35.24 22.67
C VAL A 17 -4.48 35.34 21.56
N TRP A 18 -3.54 36.28 21.67
CA TRP A 18 -2.43 36.41 20.71
C TRP A 18 -1.49 35.20 20.71
N ALA A 19 -1.13 34.69 21.89
CA ALA A 19 -0.32 33.50 22.02
C ALA A 19 -1.01 32.28 21.41
N LEU A 20 -2.31 32.09 21.68
CA LEU A 20 -3.10 31.00 21.11
C LEU A 20 -3.15 31.11 19.58
N ARG A 21 -3.35 32.33 19.05
CA ARG A 21 -3.41 32.59 17.60
C ARG A 21 -2.08 32.31 16.90
N ALA A 22 -0.96 32.51 17.59
CA ALA A 22 0.38 32.19 17.07
C ALA A 22 0.74 30.70 17.20
N LEU A 23 0.37 30.05 18.31
CA LEU A 23 0.69 28.64 18.58
C LEU A 23 -0.20 27.66 17.80
N LEU A 24 -1.48 27.98 17.63
CA LEU A 24 -2.45 27.09 16.99
C LEU A 24 -2.05 26.65 15.57
N PRO A 25 -1.60 27.52 14.64
CA PRO A 25 -1.13 27.06 13.34
C PRO A 25 0.14 26.20 13.41
N VAL A 26 1.04 26.46 14.36
CA VAL A 26 2.26 25.65 14.56
C VAL A 26 1.90 24.25 15.06
N LEU A 27 1.00 24.15 16.04
CA LEU A 27 0.52 22.87 16.55
C LEU A 27 -0.23 22.09 15.47
N LEU A 28 -1.11 22.75 14.69
CA LEU A 28 -1.77 22.11 13.55
C LEU A 28 -0.77 21.62 12.50
N PHE A 29 0.28 22.40 12.20
CA PHE A 29 1.34 21.98 11.29
C PHE A 29 2.12 20.78 11.82
N LEU A 30 2.45 20.75 13.13
CA LEU A 30 3.14 19.62 13.74
C LEU A 30 2.27 18.36 13.77
N ILE A 31 0.97 18.48 14.06
CA ILE A 31 0.02 17.36 13.99
C ILE A 31 -0.08 16.88 12.55
N TRP A 32 -0.24 17.77 11.57
CA TRP A 32 -0.28 17.41 10.16
C TRP A 32 1.01 16.74 9.70
N TYR A 33 2.18 17.26 10.09
CA TYR A 33 3.48 16.69 9.77
C TYR A 33 3.70 15.32 10.41
N ALA A 34 3.31 15.15 11.68
CA ALA A 34 3.39 13.87 12.39
C ALA A 34 2.37 12.84 11.88
N THR A 35 1.25 13.30 11.32
CA THR A 35 0.22 12.44 10.72
C THR A 35 0.44 12.22 9.23
N GLN A 36 1.46 12.84 8.62
CA GLN A 36 1.85 12.44 7.27
C GLN A 36 2.29 10.98 7.33
N PRO A 37 1.60 10.07 6.63
CA PRO A 37 2.11 8.72 6.47
C PRO A 37 3.51 8.88 5.88
N PRO A 38 4.55 8.22 6.46
CA PRO A 38 5.88 8.30 5.90
C PRO A 38 5.75 7.96 4.43
N GLU A 39 6.11 8.89 3.54
CA GLU A 39 5.99 8.64 2.11
C GLU A 39 6.66 7.29 1.86
N PRO A 40 5.93 6.30 1.34
CA PRO A 40 6.50 4.99 1.10
C PRO A 40 7.50 5.20 -0.02
N LYS A 41 8.74 5.53 0.35
CA LYS A 41 9.89 5.33 -0.52
C LYS A 41 9.86 3.84 -0.77
N GLN A 42 9.28 3.42 -1.90
CA GLN A 42 9.30 2.03 -2.35
C GLN A 42 10.74 1.74 -2.79
N CYS A 43 11.67 1.86 -1.85
CA CYS A 43 13.03 1.41 -1.99
C CYS A 43 12.95 -0.10 -1.79
N TYR A 44 12.62 -0.83 -2.86
CA TYR A 44 12.86 -2.26 -2.88
C TYR A 44 14.34 -2.47 -2.58
N ALA A 45 14.63 -3.24 -1.54
CA ALA A 45 16.01 -3.50 -1.18
C ALA A 45 16.71 -4.13 -2.39
N ARG A 46 17.92 -3.68 -2.71
CA ARG A 46 18.68 -4.20 -3.86
C ARG A 46 18.72 -5.73 -3.90
N GLY A 47 18.79 -6.37 -2.72
CA GLY A 47 18.74 -7.82 -2.57
C GLY A 47 17.44 -8.46 -3.08
N GLN A 48 16.28 -7.83 -2.87
CA GLN A 48 14.99 -8.34 -3.34
C GLN A 48 14.91 -8.30 -4.87
N LEU A 49 15.34 -7.19 -5.49
CA LEU A 49 15.39 -7.08 -6.95
C LEU A 49 16.34 -8.11 -7.58
N LEU A 50 17.47 -8.40 -6.90
CA LEU A 50 18.40 -9.44 -7.32
C LEU A 50 17.83 -10.84 -7.16
N ALA A 51 17.11 -11.12 -6.07
CA ALA A 51 16.45 -12.41 -5.85
C ALA A 51 15.41 -12.69 -6.95
N VAL A 52 14.59 -11.68 -7.29
CA VAL A 52 13.62 -11.78 -8.39
C VAL A 52 14.32 -12.00 -9.73
N ARG A 53 15.44 -11.30 -10.00
CA ARG A 53 16.25 -11.55 -11.20
C ARG A 53 16.80 -12.97 -11.24
N GLN A 54 17.26 -13.50 -10.11
CA GLN A 54 17.82 -14.85 -10.06
C GLN A 54 16.74 -15.92 -10.25
N ALA A 55 15.55 -15.71 -9.69
CA ALA A 55 14.37 -16.55 -9.92
C ALA A 55 13.97 -16.60 -11.42
N LEU A 56 13.98 -15.44 -12.09
CA LEU A 56 13.77 -15.36 -13.55
C LEU A 56 14.80 -16.17 -14.33
N LEU A 57 16.09 -16.00 -14.00
CA LEU A 57 17.15 -16.74 -14.69
C LEU A 57 17.05 -18.24 -14.45
N SER A 58 16.67 -18.70 -13.25
CA SER A 58 16.44 -20.12 -12.99
C SER A 58 15.24 -20.69 -13.75
N ALA A 59 14.25 -19.86 -14.07
CA ALA A 59 13.11 -20.23 -14.89
C ALA A 59 13.41 -20.21 -16.40
N GLY A 60 14.66 -19.96 -16.83
CA GLY A 60 15.03 -19.86 -18.25
C GLY A 60 14.54 -18.58 -18.94
N LEU A 61 14.09 -17.61 -18.15
CA LEU A 61 13.47 -16.38 -18.60
C LEU A 61 14.53 -15.29 -18.82
N VAL A 62 14.49 -14.63 -19.98
CA VAL A 62 15.38 -13.50 -20.27
C VAL A 62 14.86 -12.27 -19.52
N PRO A 63 15.64 -11.72 -18.56
CA PRO A 63 15.20 -10.55 -17.81
C PRO A 63 15.14 -9.32 -18.73
N ALA A 64 14.17 -8.43 -18.49
CA ALA A 64 14.05 -7.16 -19.19
C ALA A 64 15.41 -6.41 -19.24
N PRO A 65 15.73 -5.70 -20.34
CA PRO A 65 17.04 -5.06 -20.54
C PRO A 65 17.41 -4.08 -19.42
N GLU A 66 16.41 -3.51 -18.75
CA GLU A 66 16.62 -2.65 -17.58
C GLU A 66 17.14 -3.43 -16.36
N LEU A 67 16.60 -4.62 -16.08
CA LEU A 67 17.11 -5.52 -15.05
C LEU A 67 18.46 -6.15 -15.44
N ALA A 68 18.73 -6.25 -16.75
CA ALA A 68 20.04 -6.69 -17.25
C ALA A 68 21.14 -5.65 -16.93
N SER A 69 20.79 -4.36 -16.91
CA SER A 69 21.70 -3.26 -16.58
C SER A 69 22.01 -3.13 -15.08
N LEU A 70 21.18 -3.71 -14.20
CA LEU A 70 21.49 -3.93 -12.78
C LEU A 70 22.60 -4.99 -12.65
N ARG A 71 23.78 -4.72 -13.18
CA ARG A 71 24.94 -5.55 -12.95
C ARG A 71 25.24 -5.52 -11.46
N LEU A 72 25.42 -6.70 -10.89
CA LEU A 72 26.27 -6.87 -9.72
C LEU A 72 27.67 -6.41 -10.15
N ASP A 73 27.90 -5.10 -10.15
CA ASP A 73 29.11 -4.66 -9.52
C ASP A 73 28.94 -5.18 -8.10
N ALA A 74 29.58 -6.32 -7.85
CA ALA A 74 30.03 -6.68 -6.53
C ALA A 74 30.94 -5.55 -6.12
N VAL A 75 30.32 -4.43 -5.74
CA VAL A 75 30.88 -3.44 -4.85
C VAL A 75 30.99 -4.24 -3.57
N LYS A 76 32.05 -5.07 -3.54
CA LYS A 76 32.78 -5.44 -2.35
C LYS A 76 32.80 -4.13 -1.60
N ALA A 77 31.96 -4.04 -0.58
CA ALA A 77 31.89 -2.92 0.33
C ALA A 77 33.22 -2.92 1.09
N ALA A 78 34.31 -2.69 0.37
CA ALA A 78 35.45 -2.01 0.90
C ALA A 78 34.88 -0.66 1.27
N THR A 79 34.55 -0.55 2.54
CA THR A 79 34.49 0.65 3.34
C THR A 79 35.50 1.68 2.81
N ARG A 80 35.16 2.41 1.76
CA ARG A 80 35.73 3.72 1.46
C ARG A 80 34.95 4.71 2.30
N GLN A 81 35.05 4.53 3.62
CA GLN A 81 35.03 5.68 4.50
C GLN A 81 36.25 6.51 4.09
N ASP A 82 35.99 7.76 3.73
CA ASP A 82 36.94 8.85 3.90
C ASP A 82 38.25 8.81 3.10
N ALA A 83 38.12 8.90 1.78
CA ALA A 83 39.11 9.63 0.98
C ALA A 83 38.43 10.85 0.35
N ARG A 84 37.98 11.76 1.21
CA ARG A 84 37.61 13.12 0.83
C ARG A 84 38.86 13.75 0.18
N PRO A 85 38.85 14.16 -1.10
CA PRO A 85 39.98 14.88 -1.66
C PRO A 85 40.15 16.17 -0.85
N THR A 86 41.31 16.27 -0.20
CA THR A 86 41.74 17.45 0.54
C THR A 86 41.67 18.65 -0.40
N ARG A 87 40.67 19.52 -0.14
CA ARG A 87 40.64 20.87 -0.67
C ARG A 87 41.98 21.52 -0.31
N ARG A 88 42.71 21.99 -1.33
CA ARG A 88 43.93 22.79 -1.16
C ARG A 88 43.69 23.91 -0.13
N PRO A 89 44.61 24.11 0.84
CA PRO A 89 44.50 25.21 1.78
C PRO A 89 44.74 26.52 1.02
N LYS A 90 43.73 27.38 0.99
CA LYS A 90 43.89 28.79 0.64
C LYS A 90 43.98 29.56 1.94
N ALA A 91 45.16 30.14 2.14
CA ALA A 91 45.61 31.09 3.16
C ALA A 91 44.55 31.64 4.15
N GLU A 92 44.86 31.45 5.43
CA GLU A 92 44.55 32.33 6.57
C GLU A 92 44.76 33.84 6.24
N PRO A 93 44.14 34.81 6.95
CA PRO A 93 44.12 34.82 8.42
C PRO A 93 42.96 35.52 9.18
N LYS A 94 42.98 35.28 10.51
CA LYS A 94 42.46 36.06 11.66
C LYS A 94 41.16 35.60 12.36
N GLU A 95 41.40 34.96 13.50
CA GLU A 95 40.73 35.06 14.81
C GLU A 95 39.93 36.37 15.08
N PRO A 96 38.84 36.35 15.89
CA PRO A 96 38.95 36.01 17.32
C PRO A 96 37.82 35.17 17.97
N LYS A 97 38.26 34.36 18.94
CA LYS A 97 37.70 34.15 20.29
C LYS A 97 36.21 34.43 20.50
N ALA A 98 35.44 33.36 20.67
CA ALA A 98 34.22 33.37 21.51
C ALA A 98 34.06 32.00 22.19
N GLU A 99 33.80 32.06 23.49
CA GLU A 99 33.77 31.00 24.49
C GLU A 99 32.64 29.97 24.26
N PRO A 100 32.81 28.70 24.69
CA PRO A 100 31.73 27.74 24.69
C PRO A 100 30.84 27.94 25.91
N ARG A 101 29.59 28.36 25.71
CA ARG A 101 28.54 28.30 26.73
C ARG A 101 28.07 26.86 26.90
N GLU A 102 28.27 26.33 28.10
CA GLU A 102 27.65 25.11 28.61
C GLU A 102 26.12 25.23 28.58
N VAL A 103 25.46 24.34 27.84
CA VAL A 103 24.00 24.21 27.86
C VAL A 103 23.63 22.89 28.52
N LYS A 104 23.42 23.00 29.83
CA LYS A 104 22.31 22.46 30.64
C LYS A 104 21.60 21.19 30.14
N GLU A 105 21.74 20.15 30.97
CA GLU A 105 21.02 18.86 30.92
C GLU A 105 19.49 19.04 30.83
N PRO A 106 18.79 18.23 30.02
CA PRO A 106 17.34 18.18 30.02
C PRO A 106 16.81 17.33 31.18
N ARG A 107 15.94 17.99 31.95
CA ARG A 107 15.16 17.52 33.09
C ARG A 107 14.21 16.39 32.69
N GLU A 108 14.22 15.30 33.47
CA GLU A 108 13.34 14.14 33.32
C GLU A 108 11.85 14.56 33.31
N VAL A 109 11.15 14.17 32.25
CA VAL A 109 9.72 14.38 32.08
C VAL A 109 8.98 13.23 32.78
N LYS A 110 8.14 13.66 33.72
CA LYS A 110 7.24 12.87 34.57
C LYS A 110 6.21 12.11 33.71
N GLU A 111 6.11 10.80 33.93
CA GLU A 111 5.12 9.92 33.29
C GLU A 111 3.67 10.35 33.60
N PRO A 112 2.77 10.43 32.59
CA PRO A 112 1.36 10.65 32.82
C PRO A 112 0.61 9.34 33.10
N ARG A 113 0.27 9.18 34.38
CA ARG A 113 -1.02 8.73 34.96
C ARG A 113 -1.97 7.95 34.04
N GLU A 114 -2.15 6.67 34.38
CA GLU A 114 -3.13 5.72 33.85
C GLU A 114 -4.55 6.30 33.80
N VAL A 115 -5.15 6.27 32.61
CA VAL A 115 -6.55 6.63 32.38
C VAL A 115 -7.41 5.39 32.51
N LYS A 116 -8.25 5.44 33.54
CA LYS A 116 -9.44 4.65 33.86
C LYS A 116 -10.17 4.06 32.64
N GLU A 117 -10.27 2.73 32.62
CA GLU A 117 -11.19 1.98 31.76
C GLU A 117 -12.67 2.31 32.07
N PRO A 118 -13.52 2.45 31.05
CA PRO A 118 -14.96 2.40 31.24
C PRO A 118 -15.56 1.09 30.71
N ARG A 119 -16.08 0.32 31.66
CA ARG A 119 -17.50 -0.06 31.76
C ARG A 119 -18.04 -1.10 30.75
N GLU A 120 -18.19 -2.31 31.27
CA GLU A 120 -18.94 -3.44 30.74
C GLU A 120 -20.34 -3.04 30.23
N VAL A 121 -20.63 -3.42 28.98
CA VAL A 121 -21.97 -3.30 28.39
C VAL A 121 -22.64 -4.68 28.43
N LYS A 122 -23.43 -4.83 29.50
CA LYS A 122 -24.73 -5.49 29.63
C LYS A 122 -25.25 -6.29 28.41
N GLU A 123 -25.16 -7.62 28.56
CA GLU A 123 -26.18 -8.65 28.37
C GLU A 123 -27.04 -8.65 27.09
N LEU A 124 -26.75 -9.67 26.27
CA LEU A 124 -27.59 -10.25 25.24
C LEU A 124 -28.91 -10.77 25.83
N LYS A 125 -30.03 -10.37 25.21
CA LYS A 125 -31.35 -10.94 25.44
C LYS A 125 -31.63 -12.00 24.38
N GLU A 126 -31.70 -13.24 24.82
CA GLU A 126 -32.11 -14.41 24.05
C GLU A 126 -33.50 -14.22 23.44
N VAL A 127 -33.64 -14.51 22.14
CA VAL A 127 -34.95 -14.79 21.53
C VAL A 127 -34.88 -16.19 20.93
N LYS A 128 -35.33 -17.14 21.75
CA LYS A 128 -35.75 -18.49 21.41
C LYS A 128 -36.99 -18.41 20.51
N ALA A 129 -36.87 -18.83 19.26
CA ALA A 129 -38.02 -19.09 18.40
C ALA A 129 -37.79 -20.39 17.62
N GLU A 130 -38.26 -21.46 18.24
CA GLU A 130 -38.38 -22.82 17.75
C GLU A 130 -39.56 -22.88 16.76
N ARG A 131 -39.29 -23.18 15.49
CA ARG A 131 -40.31 -23.59 14.50
C ARG A 131 -39.71 -24.61 13.54
N GLN A 132 -40.01 -25.88 13.80
CA GLN A 132 -40.28 -26.87 12.74
C GLN A 132 -41.69 -26.58 12.14
N PRO A 133 -42.19 -27.25 11.08
CA PRO A 133 -41.63 -28.36 10.28
C PRO A 133 -41.82 -28.19 8.74
N LYS A 134 -41.11 -29.00 7.94
CA LYS A 134 -41.67 -29.83 6.84
C LYS A 134 -40.55 -30.40 5.96
N GLU A 135 -40.47 -31.72 5.98
CA GLU A 135 -39.85 -32.54 4.94
C GLU A 135 -40.49 -32.26 3.56
N PRO A 136 -39.68 -32.25 2.50
CA PRO A 136 -40.12 -32.79 1.23
C PRO A 136 -39.15 -33.88 0.75
N LYS A 137 -39.73 -35.08 0.60
CA LYS A 137 -39.56 -36.03 -0.50
C LYS A 137 -38.18 -36.09 -1.17
N GLU A 138 -37.53 -37.23 -0.92
CA GLU A 138 -36.62 -37.88 -1.85
C GLU A 138 -37.17 -37.84 -3.28
N GLN A 139 -36.45 -37.15 -4.16
CA GLN A 139 -36.46 -37.43 -5.59
C GLN A 139 -35.03 -37.72 -6.01
N GLU A 140 -34.76 -39.02 -6.16
CA GLU A 140 -33.65 -39.56 -6.93
C GLU A 140 -33.66 -38.95 -8.34
N THR A 141 -32.61 -38.19 -8.67
CA THR A 141 -32.20 -37.89 -10.05
C THR A 141 -30.68 -38.02 -10.02
N LYS A 142 -30.12 -39.20 -10.31
CA LYS A 142 -29.70 -39.68 -11.64
C LYS A 142 -28.99 -38.61 -12.48
N GLU A 143 -27.76 -38.97 -12.85
CA GLU A 143 -26.85 -38.31 -13.78
C GLU A 143 -26.17 -37.03 -13.27
N GLN A 144 -25.23 -37.23 -12.34
CA GLN A 144 -23.98 -36.48 -12.34
C GLN A 144 -23.31 -36.69 -13.72
N LYS A 145 -23.64 -35.77 -14.63
CA LYS A 145 -22.79 -35.45 -15.77
C LYS A 145 -21.54 -34.83 -15.19
N GLU A 146 -20.46 -35.61 -15.19
CA GLU A 146 -19.10 -35.16 -14.92
C GLU A 146 -18.86 -33.89 -15.73
N LEU A 147 -18.92 -32.75 -15.04
CA LEU A 147 -18.43 -31.49 -15.58
C LEU A 147 -16.93 -31.69 -15.76
N PRO A 148 -16.36 -31.39 -16.94
CA PRO A 148 -14.93 -31.35 -17.12
C PRO A 148 -14.36 -30.36 -16.10
N GLN A 149 -13.76 -30.89 -15.05
CA GLN A 149 -12.85 -30.15 -14.18
C GLN A 149 -11.58 -29.97 -15.02
N GLU A 150 -11.65 -29.08 -16.00
CA GLU A 150 -10.55 -28.71 -16.88
C GLU A 150 -9.44 -28.12 -16.01
N SER A 151 -8.48 -28.97 -15.65
CA SER A 151 -7.04 -28.76 -15.85
C SER A 151 -6.53 -27.31 -15.89
N GLU A 152 -6.82 -26.48 -14.88
CA GLU A 152 -6.09 -25.22 -14.66
C GLU A 152 -4.60 -25.46 -14.29
N SER A 153 -4.20 -26.71 -14.05
CA SER A 153 -2.85 -27.06 -13.59
C SER A 153 -1.77 -27.09 -14.66
N GLU A 154 -2.10 -27.23 -15.95
CA GLU A 154 -1.08 -27.31 -17.03
C GLU A 154 -0.88 -25.99 -17.79
N GLU A 155 -1.89 -25.14 -17.89
CA GLU A 155 -1.78 -23.82 -18.55
C GLU A 155 -0.94 -22.81 -17.74
N ALA A 156 -0.65 -23.11 -16.47
CA ALA A 156 0.18 -22.30 -15.60
C ALA A 156 1.66 -22.25 -16.01
N SER A 157 2.15 -23.21 -16.83
CA SER A 157 3.57 -23.33 -17.13
C SER A 157 4.04 -22.45 -18.30
N GLU A 158 3.22 -22.27 -19.34
CA GLU A 158 3.55 -21.42 -20.51
C GLU A 158 2.98 -20.00 -20.41
N LEU A 159 1.94 -19.82 -19.59
CA LEU A 159 1.44 -18.58 -18.97
C LEU A 159 2.47 -17.57 -18.47
N ALA A 160 3.35 -18.13 -17.63
CA ALA A 160 4.12 -17.41 -16.62
C ALA A 160 5.07 -16.31 -17.13
N PRO A 161 5.74 -16.45 -18.31
CA PRO A 161 6.78 -15.51 -18.72
C PRO A 161 6.27 -14.08 -18.91
N LYS A 162 5.19 -13.94 -19.67
CA LYS A 162 4.65 -12.64 -20.10
C LYS A 162 3.97 -11.93 -18.94
N ASP A 163 3.28 -12.69 -18.10
CA ASP A 163 2.61 -12.17 -16.91
C ASP A 163 3.63 -11.62 -15.91
N LEU A 164 4.74 -12.34 -15.71
CA LEU A 164 5.83 -11.90 -14.87
C LEU A 164 6.58 -10.69 -15.44
N GLU A 165 6.80 -10.64 -16.76
CA GLU A 165 7.38 -9.46 -17.41
C GLU A 165 6.49 -8.22 -17.19
N SER A 166 5.17 -8.36 -17.37
CA SER A 166 4.23 -7.27 -17.12
C SER A 166 4.32 -6.78 -15.68
N PHE A 167 4.42 -7.71 -14.71
CA PHE A 167 4.57 -7.40 -13.30
C PHE A 167 5.85 -6.61 -13.01
N LEU A 168 6.98 -7.06 -13.55
CA LEU A 168 8.26 -6.38 -13.38
C LEU A 168 8.24 -4.99 -14.00
N ASN A 169 7.63 -4.86 -15.17
CA ASN A 169 7.45 -3.60 -15.86
C ASN A 169 6.65 -2.60 -15.00
N PHE A 170 5.56 -3.07 -14.39
CA PHE A 170 4.76 -2.28 -13.46
C PHE A 170 5.53 -1.87 -12.20
N VAL A 171 6.27 -2.79 -11.58
CA VAL A 171 7.08 -2.50 -10.38
C VAL A 171 8.23 -1.54 -10.70
N ALA A 172 8.92 -1.73 -11.83
CA ALA A 172 10.02 -0.88 -12.26
C ALA A 172 9.56 0.55 -12.58
N PHE A 173 8.34 0.72 -13.10
CA PHE A 173 7.83 2.00 -13.57
C PHE A 173 6.74 2.64 -12.74
N LYS A 174 6.38 2.08 -11.59
CA LYS A 174 5.49 2.75 -10.63
C LYS A 174 5.97 4.16 -10.26
N HIS A 175 7.27 4.42 -10.34
CA HIS A 175 7.85 5.74 -10.05
C HIS A 175 7.78 6.73 -11.22
N LYS A 176 7.40 6.28 -12.42
CA LYS A 176 7.43 7.10 -13.63
C LYS A 176 6.15 7.90 -13.89
N GLU A 177 5.15 7.86 -13.01
CA GLU A 177 4.11 8.90 -13.00
C GLU A 177 4.69 10.28 -12.63
N HIS A 178 5.90 10.33 -12.09
CA HIS A 178 6.70 11.54 -12.22
C HIS A 178 7.10 11.68 -13.68
N PRO A 179 6.54 12.69 -14.41
CA PRO A 179 6.88 12.89 -15.81
C PRO A 179 8.39 12.91 -15.91
N GLN A 180 8.95 11.93 -16.61
CA GLN A 180 10.38 11.90 -16.86
C GLN A 180 10.72 13.29 -17.36
N ARG A 181 11.60 13.99 -16.64
CA ARG A 181 12.11 15.28 -17.08
C ARG A 181 12.86 15.02 -18.37
N VAL A 182 12.14 15.03 -19.49
CA VAL A 182 12.72 15.03 -20.82
C VAL A 182 13.42 16.38 -20.88
N PHE A 183 14.74 16.35 -20.76
CA PHE A 183 15.59 17.51 -20.96
C PHE A 183 15.59 17.84 -22.46
N LEU A 184 14.46 18.31 -22.98
CA LEU A 184 14.41 18.90 -24.30
C LEU A 184 15.15 20.25 -24.26
N PRO A 185 16.02 20.53 -25.23
CA PRO A 185 16.66 21.83 -25.37
C PRO A 185 15.63 22.94 -25.59
N ARG A 186 15.46 23.79 -24.57
CA ARG A 186 14.98 25.20 -24.56
C ARG A 186 13.70 25.63 -25.31
N ASP A 187 12.97 24.75 -25.97
CA ASP A 187 11.62 25.08 -26.41
C ASP A 187 10.63 24.76 -25.30
N SER A 188 9.87 25.76 -24.87
CA SER A 188 8.93 25.69 -23.74
C SER A 188 8.06 24.44 -23.82
N PRO A 189 8.09 23.53 -22.83
CA PRO A 189 7.37 22.27 -22.91
C PRO A 189 5.86 22.55 -23.01
N PRO A 190 5.13 21.81 -23.86
CA PRO A 190 3.69 21.91 -23.89
C PRO A 190 3.13 21.63 -22.49
N PRO A 191 2.12 22.39 -22.03
CA PRO A 191 1.52 22.17 -20.73
C PRO A 191 1.09 20.70 -20.61
N PRO A 192 1.32 20.05 -19.45
CA PRO A 192 0.90 18.67 -19.25
C PRO A 192 -0.57 18.58 -19.60
N ARG A 193 -0.90 17.77 -20.61
CA ARG A 193 -2.29 17.54 -20.98
C ARG A 193 -2.97 16.96 -19.74
N ALA A 194 -3.97 17.66 -19.21
CA ALA A 194 -4.85 17.08 -18.22
C ALA A 194 -5.56 15.91 -18.91
N CYS A 195 -5.10 14.69 -18.65
CA CYS A 195 -5.70 13.47 -19.18
C CYS A 195 -7.03 13.21 -18.46
N ASN A 196 -8.04 14.05 -18.72
CA ASN A 196 -9.45 13.81 -18.33
C ASN A 196 -10.24 13.19 -19.49
N VAL A 197 -9.56 12.48 -20.39
CA VAL A 197 -10.23 11.74 -21.45
C VAL A 197 -10.79 10.49 -20.78
N LYS A 198 -12.11 10.40 -20.66
CA LYS A 198 -12.78 9.17 -20.25
C LYS A 198 -12.31 8.07 -21.19
N ALA A 199 -11.72 7.02 -20.62
CA ALA A 199 -11.20 5.90 -21.39
C ALA A 199 -12.30 5.31 -22.27
N SER A 200 -11.93 4.86 -23.46
CA SER A 200 -12.83 4.07 -24.30
C SER A 200 -13.15 2.75 -23.57
N PRO A 201 -14.37 2.18 -23.69
CA PRO A 201 -14.68 0.88 -23.09
C PRO A 201 -13.73 -0.24 -23.53
N GLU A 202 -13.15 -0.14 -24.74
CA GLU A 202 -12.12 -1.07 -25.22
C GLU A 202 -10.79 -0.92 -24.45
N GLU A 203 -10.40 0.32 -24.14
CA GLU A 203 -9.21 0.62 -23.34
C GLU A 203 -9.41 0.14 -21.90
N GLU A 204 -10.62 0.31 -21.33
CA GLU A 204 -10.94 -0.21 -20.00
C GLU A 204 -10.80 -1.75 -19.95
N GLN A 205 -11.26 -2.46 -20.98
CA GLN A 205 -11.10 -3.91 -21.06
C GLN A 205 -9.62 -4.31 -21.19
N GLN A 206 -8.85 -3.60 -22.01
CA GLN A 206 -7.44 -3.90 -22.20
C GLN A 206 -6.61 -3.67 -20.93
N GLU A 207 -6.87 -2.57 -20.21
CA GLU A 207 -6.23 -2.27 -18.92
C GLU A 207 -6.66 -3.26 -17.83
N ASN A 208 -7.91 -3.72 -17.84
CA ASN A 208 -8.36 -4.80 -16.96
C ASN A 208 -7.60 -6.11 -17.23
N LEU A 209 -7.44 -6.50 -18.49
CA LEU A 209 -6.66 -7.69 -18.86
C LEU A 209 -5.19 -7.53 -18.44
N ALA A 210 -4.62 -6.34 -18.61
CA ALA A 210 -3.26 -6.06 -18.13
C ALA A 210 -3.18 -6.19 -16.61
N ALA A 211 -4.14 -5.63 -15.86
CA ALA A 211 -4.21 -5.76 -14.41
C ALA A 211 -4.31 -7.22 -13.95
N GLN A 212 -5.11 -8.05 -14.63
CA GLN A 212 -5.18 -9.48 -14.34
C GLN A 212 -3.83 -10.19 -14.56
N ARG A 213 -3.11 -9.89 -15.65
CA ARG A 213 -1.76 -10.44 -15.90
C ARG A 213 -0.77 -10.04 -14.80
N LEU A 214 -0.84 -8.78 -14.33
CA LEU A 214 -0.04 -8.31 -13.21
C LEU A 214 -0.32 -9.10 -11.92
N LEU A 215 -1.59 -9.36 -11.63
CA LEU A 215 -2.02 -10.12 -10.46
C LEU A 215 -1.64 -11.61 -10.55
N LYS A 216 -1.67 -12.20 -11.75
CA LYS A 216 -1.15 -13.55 -11.97
C LYS A 216 0.37 -13.60 -11.76
N GLY A 217 1.12 -12.62 -12.26
CA GLY A 217 2.56 -12.50 -12.03
C GLY A 217 2.95 -12.32 -10.55
N LEU A 218 2.07 -11.68 -9.76
CA LEU A 218 2.23 -11.55 -8.31
C LEU A 218 2.18 -12.90 -7.58
N LYS A 219 1.33 -13.83 -8.02
CA LYS A 219 1.21 -15.17 -7.41
C LYS A 219 2.48 -16.00 -7.52
N ILE A 220 3.25 -15.77 -8.57
CA ILE A 220 4.50 -16.50 -8.83
C ILE A 220 5.63 -15.99 -7.93
N ASN A 221 5.50 -14.78 -7.37
CA ASN A 221 6.56 -14.09 -6.66
C ASN A 221 6.30 -14.06 -5.13
N ASP A 222 6.56 -15.18 -4.47
CA ASP A 222 6.62 -15.25 -2.99
C ASP A 222 7.86 -14.54 -2.40
N HIS A 223 8.68 -13.89 -3.22
CA HIS A 223 10.01 -13.37 -2.87
C HIS A 223 10.04 -12.09 -2.02
N GLY A 224 9.05 -11.92 -1.13
CA GLY A 224 9.04 -10.85 -0.12
C GLY A 224 8.70 -9.46 -0.66
N LEU A 225 8.07 -9.38 -1.84
CA LEU A 225 7.38 -8.16 -2.24
C LEU A 225 6.06 -8.04 -1.49
N ASP A 226 5.78 -6.87 -0.93
CA ASP A 226 4.50 -6.57 -0.28
C ASP A 226 3.38 -6.55 -1.33
N SER A 227 2.81 -7.71 -1.63
CA SER A 227 1.70 -7.91 -2.58
C SER A 227 0.53 -6.95 -2.30
N SER A 228 0.24 -6.69 -1.03
CA SER A 228 -0.76 -5.71 -0.58
C SER A 228 -0.49 -4.31 -1.12
N LYS A 229 0.76 -3.81 -1.08
CA LYS A 229 1.12 -2.49 -1.62
C LYS A 229 1.02 -2.46 -3.14
N VAL A 230 1.36 -3.57 -3.80
CA VAL A 230 1.25 -3.65 -5.25
C VAL A 230 -0.21 -3.57 -5.68
N MET A 231 -1.09 -4.36 -5.06
CA MET A 231 -2.54 -4.37 -5.28
C MET A 231 -3.18 -3.00 -5.02
N GLN A 232 -2.85 -2.36 -3.89
CA GLN A 232 -3.38 -1.04 -3.54
C GLN A 232 -3.02 0.00 -4.60
N ALA A 233 -1.75 0.08 -5.01
CA ALA A 233 -1.38 1.07 -6.00
C ALA A 233 -1.81 0.69 -7.44
N LEU A 234 -2.10 -0.59 -7.73
CA LEU A 234 -2.77 -0.97 -8.98
C LEU A 234 -4.23 -0.49 -9.00
N THR A 235 -4.97 -0.75 -7.92
CA THR A 235 -6.36 -0.30 -7.79
C THR A 235 -6.48 1.22 -7.73
N GLU A 236 -5.55 1.91 -7.07
CA GLU A 236 -5.46 3.37 -7.06
C GLU A 236 -5.19 3.91 -8.47
N LYS A 237 -4.27 3.31 -9.23
CA LYS A 237 -4.01 3.70 -10.62
C LYS A 237 -5.27 3.55 -11.49
N MET A 238 -5.99 2.45 -11.36
CA MET A 238 -7.22 2.22 -12.14
C MET A 238 -8.32 3.21 -11.74
N LYS A 239 -8.46 3.52 -10.44
CA LYS A 239 -9.40 4.52 -9.94
C LYS A 239 -9.04 5.94 -10.38
N ALA A 240 -7.75 6.29 -10.36
CA ALA A 240 -7.27 7.60 -10.82
C ALA A 240 -7.52 7.80 -12.32
N ALA A 241 -7.43 6.74 -13.11
CA ALA A 241 -7.81 6.74 -14.52
C ALA A 241 -9.33 6.74 -14.75
N GLY A 242 -10.15 6.64 -13.69
CA GLY A 242 -11.61 6.56 -13.79
C GLY A 242 -12.12 5.27 -14.44
N MET A 243 -11.30 4.21 -14.47
CA MET A 243 -11.65 2.93 -15.08
C MET A 243 -12.45 2.05 -14.13
N SER A 244 -13.44 1.35 -14.68
CA SER A 244 -14.21 0.35 -13.95
C SER A 244 -13.46 -0.98 -13.87
N LEU A 245 -13.39 -1.58 -12.69
CA LEU A 245 -12.74 -2.87 -12.48
C LEU A 245 -13.67 -4.01 -12.88
N SER A 246 -13.18 -4.94 -13.70
CA SER A 246 -13.96 -6.12 -14.10
C SER A 246 -14.18 -7.10 -12.94
N LYS A 247 -15.24 -7.92 -13.00
CA LYS A 247 -15.53 -8.99 -12.02
C LYS A 247 -14.30 -9.89 -11.80
N GLU A 248 -13.67 -10.34 -12.88
CA GLU A 248 -12.49 -11.21 -12.83
C GLU A 248 -11.27 -10.54 -12.19
N THR A 249 -11.09 -9.23 -12.40
CA THR A 249 -10.03 -8.45 -11.74
C THR A 249 -10.25 -8.42 -10.22
N TYR A 250 -11.49 -8.20 -9.78
CA TYR A 250 -11.84 -8.26 -8.35
C TYR A 250 -11.60 -9.65 -7.76
N LEU A 251 -12.06 -10.72 -8.42
CA LEU A 251 -11.82 -12.09 -7.96
C LEU A 251 -10.32 -12.38 -7.82
N SER A 252 -9.51 -11.94 -8.79
CA SER A 252 -8.06 -12.09 -8.74
C SER A 252 -7.43 -11.34 -7.55
N LEU A 253 -7.89 -10.12 -7.27
CA LEU A 253 -7.45 -9.33 -6.10
C LEU A 253 -7.82 -10.03 -4.79
N ILE A 254 -9.06 -10.50 -4.66
CA ILE A 254 -9.53 -11.15 -3.42
C ILE A 254 -8.78 -12.48 -3.23
N ARG A 255 -8.56 -13.27 -4.29
CA ARG A 255 -7.77 -14.52 -4.22
C ARG A 255 -6.36 -14.25 -3.70
N LEU A 256 -5.69 -13.22 -4.21
CA LEU A 256 -4.38 -12.81 -3.72
C LEU A 256 -4.42 -12.36 -2.24
N CYS A 257 -5.49 -11.69 -1.81
CA CYS A 257 -5.67 -11.28 -0.41
C CYS A 257 -5.89 -12.49 0.52
N VAL A 258 -6.61 -13.51 0.07
CA VAL A 258 -6.82 -14.78 0.78
C VAL A 258 -5.49 -15.53 0.93
N GLU A 259 -4.74 -15.66 -0.16
CA GLU A 259 -3.40 -16.30 -0.18
C GLU A 259 -2.43 -15.59 0.78
N THR A 260 -2.43 -14.26 0.78
CA THR A 260 -1.56 -13.43 1.64
C THR A 260 -2.10 -13.23 3.07
N ARG A 261 -3.23 -13.85 3.40
CA ARG A 261 -3.95 -13.73 4.69
C ARG A 261 -4.30 -12.29 5.08
N ASN A 262 -4.44 -11.39 4.11
CA ASN A 262 -4.85 -10.01 4.36
C ASN A 262 -6.37 -9.86 4.31
N LEU A 263 -7.01 -10.30 5.40
CA LEU A 263 -8.46 -10.30 5.57
C LEU A 263 -9.13 -8.93 5.41
N ARG A 264 -8.46 -7.86 5.87
CA ARG A 264 -9.04 -6.51 5.84
C ARG A 264 -9.21 -6.02 4.40
N GLU A 265 -8.20 -6.23 3.55
CA GLU A 265 -8.28 -5.86 2.14
C GLU A 265 -9.22 -6.77 1.36
N ALA A 266 -9.26 -8.08 1.67
CA ALA A 266 -10.21 -9.01 1.05
C ALA A 266 -11.67 -8.55 1.24
N GLY A 267 -12.07 -8.23 2.48
CA GLY A 267 -13.41 -7.74 2.78
C GLY A 267 -13.71 -6.39 2.12
N ARG A 268 -12.72 -5.50 2.03
CA ARG A 268 -12.85 -4.22 1.32
C ARG A 268 -13.12 -4.44 -0.18
N PHE A 269 -12.34 -5.28 -0.85
CA PHE A 269 -12.54 -5.56 -2.28
C PHE A 269 -13.86 -6.27 -2.56
N LEU A 270 -14.33 -7.14 -1.65
CA LEU A 270 -15.62 -7.78 -1.77
C LEU A 270 -16.78 -6.75 -1.71
N GLY A 271 -16.74 -5.84 -0.74
CA GLY A 271 -17.73 -4.76 -0.64
C GLY A 271 -17.67 -3.77 -1.81
N GLU A 272 -16.47 -3.43 -2.31
CA GLU A 272 -16.32 -2.60 -3.51
C GLU A 272 -16.91 -3.30 -4.75
N MET A 273 -16.67 -4.60 -4.93
CA MET A 273 -17.23 -5.39 -6.03
C MET A 273 -18.76 -5.42 -6.00
N GLU A 274 -19.36 -5.60 -4.83
CA GLU A 274 -20.82 -5.54 -4.65
C GLU A 274 -21.39 -4.15 -4.94
N SER A 275 -20.67 -3.08 -4.54
CA SER A 275 -21.08 -1.70 -4.83
C SER A 275 -21.06 -1.38 -6.34
N CYS A 276 -20.21 -2.07 -7.11
CA CYS A 276 -20.18 -2.02 -8.57
C CYS A 276 -21.28 -2.89 -9.22
N GLY A 277 -22.12 -3.57 -8.43
CA GLY A 277 -23.19 -4.45 -8.91
C GLY A 277 -22.72 -5.84 -9.34
N HIS A 278 -21.47 -6.21 -9.05
CA HIS A 278 -20.95 -7.55 -9.32
C HIS A 278 -21.21 -8.47 -8.13
N LYS A 279 -21.69 -9.68 -8.42
CA LYS A 279 -21.88 -10.72 -7.38
C LYS A 279 -20.61 -11.53 -7.21
N ALA A 280 -20.19 -11.73 -5.96
CA ALA A 280 -19.10 -12.63 -5.61
C ALA A 280 -19.49 -14.09 -5.91
N ASP A 281 -18.49 -14.90 -6.21
CA ASP A 281 -18.67 -16.35 -6.28
C ASP A 281 -18.80 -16.91 -4.85
N GLU A 282 -19.70 -17.86 -4.66
CA GLU A 282 -20.02 -18.44 -3.34
C GLU A 282 -18.78 -19.06 -2.68
N GLU A 283 -17.99 -19.80 -3.46
CA GLU A 283 -16.73 -20.37 -3.01
C GLU A 283 -15.75 -19.31 -2.48
N MET A 284 -15.75 -18.14 -3.11
CA MET A 284 -14.85 -17.05 -2.73
C MET A 284 -15.27 -16.41 -1.41
N THR A 285 -16.57 -16.20 -1.22
CA THR A 285 -17.12 -15.72 0.05
C THR A 285 -16.83 -16.71 1.18
N ASP A 286 -16.98 -18.00 0.93
CA ASP A 286 -16.71 -19.05 1.90
C ASP A 286 -15.24 -19.10 2.31
N GLN A 287 -14.31 -18.94 1.36
CA GLN A 287 -12.88 -18.84 1.65
C GLN A 287 -12.55 -17.64 2.56
N VAL A 288 -13.14 -16.48 2.28
CA VAL A 288 -12.94 -15.28 3.12
C VAL A 288 -13.52 -15.52 4.51
N ILE A 289 -14.73 -16.05 4.62
CA ILE A 289 -15.39 -16.40 5.90
C ILE A 289 -14.55 -17.41 6.69
N ALA A 290 -14.04 -18.45 6.04
CA ALA A 290 -13.19 -19.46 6.67
C ALA A 290 -11.91 -18.85 7.24
N LEU A 291 -11.28 -17.92 6.53
CA LEU A 291 -10.12 -17.18 7.04
C LEU A 291 -10.48 -16.29 8.24
N TYR A 292 -11.65 -15.65 8.24
CA TYR A 292 -12.12 -14.86 9.39
C TYR A 292 -12.35 -15.73 10.62
N ALA A 293 -12.97 -16.89 10.43
CA ALA A 293 -13.17 -17.87 11.50
C ALA A 293 -11.83 -18.33 12.08
N ALA A 294 -10.87 -18.70 11.23
CA ALA A 294 -9.52 -19.12 11.65
C ALA A 294 -8.77 -18.03 12.43
N ARG A 295 -8.93 -16.75 12.04
CA ARG A 295 -8.34 -15.63 12.79
C ARG A 295 -9.02 -15.40 14.13
N SER A 296 -10.35 -15.53 14.18
CA SER A 296 -11.11 -15.35 15.43
C SER A 296 -10.76 -16.43 16.47
N SER A 297 -10.42 -17.64 16.04
CA SER A 297 -9.98 -18.72 16.94
C SER A 297 -8.55 -18.58 17.45
N ALA A 298 -7.74 -17.70 16.84
CA ALA A 298 -6.35 -17.50 17.21
C ALA A 298 -6.14 -16.34 18.20
N ALA A 299 -7.18 -15.55 18.48
CA ALA A 299 -7.19 -14.44 19.42
C ALA A 299 -7.72 -14.89 20.78
#